data_AF-A0A444R0L4-F1
#
_entry.id   AF-A0A444R0L4-F1
#
_cell.length_a   1.000
_cell.length_b   1.000
_cell.length_c   1.000
_cell.angle_alpha   90.00
_cell.angle_beta   90.00
_cell.angle_gamma   90.00
#
_symmetry.space_group_name_H-M   'P 1'
#
loop_
_entity.id
_entity.type
_entity.pdbx_description
1 polymer ?
#
loop_
_entity_poly.entity_id
_entity_poly.type
_entity_poly.pdbx_seq_one_letter_code
_entity_poly.pdbx_strand_id
1 'polypeptide(L)'
;AKPRLNSTGTGTNSVILDGFIEQGLMVFEQGYDSNVLGITEEGKKAKVWSTTDGACVGRRAVDEIKEWTEPGNGNQKVVRVTYTWKLVDVPGWIDKKAFASVKGMNEPADSAMNLVKTSNGWKAN
;
A
#
# COMPACT_ATOMS: atom_id res chain seq x y z
N ALA A 1 -10.49 -19.83 -6.54
CA ALA A 1 -9.83 -18.99 -7.57
C ALA A 1 -8.32 -19.20 -7.43
N LYS A 2 -7.65 -19.67 -8.49
CA LYS A 2 -6.18 -19.92 -8.48
C LYS A 2 -5.46 -18.58 -8.70
N PRO A 3 -4.29 -18.32 -8.06
CA PRO A 3 -3.56 -17.07 -8.25
C PRO A 3 -3.09 -16.97 -9.71
N ARG A 4 -3.38 -15.85 -10.38
CA ARG A 4 -2.91 -15.58 -11.74
C ARG A 4 -1.52 -14.95 -11.66
N LEU A 5 -0.49 -15.78 -11.50
CA LEU A 5 0.83 -15.47 -12.06
C LEU A 5 0.61 -15.48 -13.59
N ASN A 6 0.83 -14.37 -14.30
CA ASN A 6 0.55 -14.33 -15.74
C ASN A 6 1.50 -15.25 -16.53
N SER A 7 1.12 -15.59 -17.77
CA SER A 7 1.82 -16.53 -18.65
C SER A 7 3.23 -16.10 -19.08
N THR A 8 3.72 -14.96 -18.57
CA THR A 8 5.05 -14.40 -18.81
C THR A 8 5.94 -14.40 -17.56
N GLY A 9 5.46 -14.90 -16.41
CA GLY A 9 6.29 -15.11 -15.21
C GLY A 9 6.76 -13.84 -14.49
N THR A 10 6.08 -12.69 -14.67
CA THR A 10 6.62 -11.36 -14.31
C THR A 10 5.75 -10.59 -13.31
N GLY A 11 5.05 -11.26 -12.39
CA GLY A 11 4.27 -10.56 -11.38
C GLY A 11 4.00 -11.39 -10.14
N THR A 12 4.18 -10.76 -8.98
CA THR A 12 3.99 -11.34 -7.63
C THR A 12 2.53 -11.27 -7.13
N ASN A 13 1.62 -10.72 -7.93
CA ASN A 13 0.29 -10.22 -7.52
C ASN A 13 0.34 -9.06 -6.50
N SER A 14 1.52 -8.50 -6.25
CA SER A 14 1.73 -7.37 -5.36
C SER A 14 2.51 -6.28 -6.09
N VAL A 15 1.86 -5.15 -6.35
CA VAL A 15 2.50 -3.97 -6.95
C VAL A 15 3.71 -3.47 -6.15
N ILE A 16 3.80 -3.82 -4.86
CA ILE A 16 4.94 -3.49 -4.01
C ILE A 16 6.12 -4.44 -4.29
N LEU A 17 5.87 -5.75 -4.37
CA LEU A 17 6.94 -6.70 -4.63
C LEU A 17 7.42 -6.60 -6.09
N ASP A 18 6.53 -6.28 -7.02
CA ASP A 18 6.89 -6.00 -8.41
C ASP A 18 7.85 -4.79 -8.48
N GLY A 19 7.58 -3.72 -7.71
CA GLY A 19 8.48 -2.58 -7.61
C GLY A 19 9.85 -2.91 -7.01
N PHE A 20 9.92 -3.81 -6.01
CA PHE A 20 11.21 -4.27 -5.50
C PHE A 20 12.00 -5.08 -6.53
N ILE A 21 11.33 -5.89 -7.35
CA ILE A 21 11.97 -6.65 -8.43
C ILE A 21 12.46 -5.71 -9.52
N GLU A 22 11.63 -4.77 -9.96
CA GLU A 22 11.98 -3.79 -10.99
C GLU A 22 13.19 -2.92 -10.57
N GLN A 23 13.28 -2.58 -9.28
CA GLN A 23 14.41 -1.85 -8.73
C GLN A 23 15.64 -2.72 -8.39
N GLY A 24 15.57 -4.04 -8.59
CA GLY A 24 16.68 -4.97 -8.29
C GLY A 24 16.94 -5.20 -6.80
N LEU A 25 15.97 -4.93 -5.93
CA LEU A 25 16.05 -5.16 -4.48
C LEU A 25 15.58 -6.58 -4.09
N MET A 26 14.77 -7.19 -4.96
CA MET A 26 14.34 -8.58 -4.84
C MET A 26 14.49 -9.29 -6.18
N VAL A 27 14.55 -10.62 -6.14
CA VAL A 27 14.60 -11.47 -7.32
C VAL A 27 13.51 -12.53 -7.19
N PHE A 28 12.79 -12.78 -8.27
CA PHE A 28 11.85 -13.87 -8.35
C PHE A 28 12.49 -15.04 -9.09
N GLU A 29 12.53 -16.20 -8.45
CA GLU A 29 13.05 -17.43 -9.01
C GLU A 29 11.92 -18.45 -9.11
N GLN A 30 11.55 -18.80 -10.33
CA GLN A 30 10.56 -19.83 -10.59
C GLN A 30 11.21 -21.21 -10.38
N GLY A 31 10.68 -22.00 -9.46
CA GLY A 31 11.07 -23.39 -9.28
C GLY A 31 10.04 -24.36 -9.86
N TYR A 32 10.42 -25.64 -9.91
CA TYR A 32 9.57 -26.71 -10.43
C TYR A 32 8.38 -27.00 -9.50
N ASP A 33 8.63 -27.12 -8.19
CA ASP A 33 7.59 -27.39 -7.17
C ASP A 33 7.14 -26.14 -6.41
N SER A 34 7.98 -25.11 -6.33
CA SER A 34 7.67 -23.86 -5.61
C SER A 34 8.41 -22.68 -6.21
N ASN A 35 7.80 -21.50 -6.11
CA ASN A 35 8.42 -20.24 -6.49
C ASN A 35 9.08 -19.59 -5.27
N VAL A 36 10.25 -18.99 -5.46
CA VAL A 36 11.03 -18.35 -4.40
C VAL A 36 11.17 -16.86 -4.70
N LEU A 37 10.99 -16.05 -3.66
CA LEU A 37 11.32 -14.62 -3.71
C LEU A 37 12.59 -14.41 -2.87
N GLY A 38 13.70 -14.11 -3.54
CA GLY A 38 14.98 -13.80 -2.94
C GLY A 38 15.17 -12.30 -2.70
N ILE A 39 15.99 -11.96 -1.71
CA ILE A 39 16.42 -10.58 -1.46
C ILE A 39 17.85 -10.44 -1.95
N THR A 40 18.11 -9.46 -2.81
CA THR A 40 19.46 -9.16 -3.34
C THR A 40 20.36 -8.57 -2.25
N GLU A 41 21.66 -8.46 -2.51
CA GLU A 41 22.58 -7.81 -1.56
C GLU A 41 22.22 -6.34 -1.34
N GLU A 42 21.76 -5.66 -2.39
CA GLU A 42 21.22 -4.30 -2.36
C GLU A 42 19.93 -4.25 -1.52
N GLY A 43 19.02 -5.22 -1.69
CA GLY A 43 17.82 -5.35 -0.87
C GLY A 43 18.11 -5.58 0.61
N LYS A 44 19.13 -6.40 0.93
CA LYS A 44 19.58 -6.63 2.31
C LYS A 44 20.15 -5.35 2.93
N LYS A 45 20.99 -4.60 2.19
CA LYS A 45 21.52 -3.30 2.64
C LYS A 45 20.41 -2.28 2.89
N ALA A 46 19.40 -2.25 2.02
CA ALA A 46 18.23 -1.39 2.15
C ALA A 46 17.23 -1.87 3.21
N LYS A 47 17.40 -3.08 3.75
CA LYS A 47 16.51 -3.73 4.74
C LYS A 47 15.05 -3.75 4.27
N VAL A 48 14.83 -4.16 3.02
CA VAL A 48 13.51 -4.12 2.38
C VAL A 48 12.48 -5.08 3.02
N TRP A 49 12.92 -6.03 3.83
CA TRP A 49 12.07 -7.04 4.46
C TRP A 49 12.37 -7.21 5.95
N SER A 50 11.33 -7.13 6.78
CA SER A 50 11.31 -7.59 8.17
C SER A 50 10.71 -8.99 8.22
N THR A 51 11.33 -9.91 8.97
CA THR A 51 10.74 -11.25 9.21
C THR A 51 9.48 -11.19 10.07
N THR A 52 9.26 -10.07 10.78
CA THR A 52 8.09 -9.84 11.62
C THR A 52 7.02 -9.03 10.89
N ASP A 53 7.42 -7.98 10.17
CA ASP A 53 6.49 -6.96 9.64
C ASP A 53 6.35 -7.00 8.11
N GLY A 54 7.14 -7.85 7.43
CA GLY A 54 7.20 -7.90 5.97
C GLY A 54 7.89 -6.68 5.36
N ALA A 55 7.48 -6.30 4.15
CA ALA A 55 7.99 -5.12 3.47
C ALA A 55 7.11 -3.88 3.69
N CYS A 56 7.75 -2.73 3.89
CA CYS A 56 7.08 -1.43 4.02
C CYS A 56 7.71 -0.41 3.07
N VAL A 57 6.87 0.25 2.27
CA VAL A 57 7.29 1.29 1.30
C VAL A 57 6.83 2.70 1.71
N GLY A 58 6.24 2.82 2.90
CA GLY A 58 5.73 4.07 3.44
C GLY A 58 4.44 3.88 4.24
N ARG A 59 4.03 4.91 4.97
CA ARG A 59 2.77 4.96 5.72
C ARG A 59 1.73 5.76 4.97
N ARG A 60 0.47 5.38 5.03
CA ARG A 60 -0.61 6.22 4.48
C ARG A 60 -0.86 7.40 5.42
N ALA A 61 -0.91 8.60 4.86
CA ALA A 61 -1.38 9.79 5.55
C ALA A 61 -2.42 10.52 4.69
N VAL A 62 -3.41 11.11 5.36
CA VAL A 62 -4.37 12.01 4.69
C VAL A 62 -3.60 13.19 4.12
N ASP A 63 -3.85 13.49 2.86
CA ASP A 63 -3.30 14.63 2.16
C ASP A 63 -4.30 15.80 2.21
N GLU A 64 -5.57 15.54 1.87
CA GLU A 64 -6.63 16.55 1.87
C GLU A 64 -8.00 15.93 2.17
N ILE A 65 -8.86 16.61 2.93
CA ILE A 65 -10.28 16.25 3.06
C ILE A 65 -11.06 16.99 1.97
N LYS A 66 -11.79 16.26 1.13
CA LYS A 66 -12.52 16.82 -0.02
C LYS A 66 -13.94 17.25 0.36
N GLU A 67 -14.70 16.36 0.95
CA GLU A 67 -16.08 16.63 1.38
C GLU A 67 -16.48 15.71 2.53
N TRP A 68 -17.51 16.11 3.26
CA TRP A 68 -18.14 15.29 4.28
C TRP A 68 -19.65 15.56 4.35
N THR A 69 -20.41 14.55 4.76
CA THR A 69 -21.87 14.65 4.88
C THR A 69 -22.30 15.02 6.30
N GLU A 70 -23.34 15.82 6.47
CA GLU A 70 -23.92 16.02 7.80
C GLU A 70 -24.60 14.74 8.32
N PRO A 71 -24.44 14.40 9.61
CA PRO A 71 -25.08 13.22 10.17
C PRO A 71 -26.59 13.47 10.34
N GLY A 72 -27.42 12.53 9.88
CA GLY A 72 -28.88 12.63 10.02
C GLY A 72 -29.38 12.58 11.48
N ASN A 73 -30.70 12.73 11.66
CA ASN A 73 -31.35 12.78 12.97
C ASN A 73 -31.46 11.43 13.70
N GLY A 74 -30.91 10.35 13.15
CA GLY A 74 -30.92 9.02 13.80
C GLY A 74 -30.08 8.93 15.08
N ASN A 75 -30.27 7.81 15.80
CA ASN A 75 -29.58 7.52 17.07
C ASN A 75 -28.06 7.40 16.90
N GLN A 76 -27.59 6.83 15.79
CA GLN A 76 -26.18 6.78 15.44
C GLN A 76 -25.84 7.89 14.45
N LYS A 77 -24.89 8.76 14.81
CA LYS A 77 -24.39 9.81 13.92
C LYS A 77 -23.25 9.23 13.08
N VAL A 78 -23.51 9.02 11.79
CA VAL A 78 -22.53 8.56 10.80
C VAL A 78 -22.29 9.68 9.79
N VAL A 79 -21.02 9.95 9.50
CA VAL A 79 -20.58 10.90 8.48
C VAL A 79 -19.75 10.15 7.45
N ARG A 80 -20.05 10.32 6.17
CA ARG A 80 -19.17 9.88 5.09
C ARG A 80 -18.20 11.01 4.80
N VAL A 81 -16.90 10.70 4.84
CA VAL A 81 -15.82 11.62 4.48
C VAL A 81 -15.15 11.11 3.22
N THR A 82 -14.96 11.96 2.22
CA THR A 82 -14.07 11.69 1.09
C THR A 82 -12.81 12.53 1.23
N TYR A 83 -11.67 11.94 0.89
CA TYR A 83 -10.35 12.50 1.15
C TYR A 83 -9.33 11.92 0.17
N THR A 84 -8.24 12.64 -0.04
CA THR A 84 -7.05 12.11 -0.70
C THR A 84 -6.04 11.65 0.35
N TRP A 85 -5.23 10.64 0.01
CA TRP A 85 -4.13 10.18 0.85
C TRP A 85 -2.88 9.94 0.02
N LYS A 86 -1.70 10.06 0.64
CA LYS A 86 -0.42 9.73 0.02
C LYS A 86 0.44 8.89 0.95
N LEU A 87 1.47 8.27 0.38
CA LEU A 87 2.51 7.63 1.17
C LEU A 87 3.46 8.69 1.73
N VAL A 88 3.67 8.63 3.03
CA VAL A 88 4.67 9.40 3.77
C VAL A 88 5.72 8.46 4.32
N ASP A 89 6.86 9.00 4.75
CA ASP A 89 8.03 8.22 5.19
C ASP A 89 8.47 7.16 4.17
N VAL A 90 8.32 7.47 2.88
CA VAL A 90 8.84 6.64 1.80
C VAL A 90 10.36 6.59 1.96
N PRO A 91 10.97 5.40 2.11
CA PRO A 91 12.42 5.29 2.25
C PRO A 91 13.15 5.95 1.08
N GLY A 92 14.24 6.67 1.36
CA GLY A 92 14.99 7.41 0.33
C GLY A 92 15.66 6.53 -0.74
N TRP A 93 15.77 5.22 -0.48
CA TRP A 93 16.25 4.25 -1.46
C TRP A 93 15.17 3.80 -2.45
N ILE A 94 13.90 4.16 -2.27
CA ILE A 94 12.82 3.82 -3.22
C ILE A 94 12.98 4.65 -4.50
N ASP A 95 13.06 3.97 -5.66
CA ASP A 95 12.84 4.60 -6.95
C ASP A 95 11.34 4.67 -7.22
N LYS A 96 10.76 5.87 -7.11
CA LYS A 96 9.32 6.05 -7.29
C LYS A 96 8.81 5.68 -8.70
N LYS A 97 9.70 5.55 -9.69
CA LYS A 97 9.32 5.06 -11.03
C LYS A 97 8.99 3.58 -10.99
N ALA A 98 9.84 2.76 -10.36
CA ALA A 98 9.59 1.33 -10.16
C ALA A 98 8.33 1.06 -9.32
N PHE A 99 7.94 2.02 -8.46
CA PHE A 99 6.73 1.93 -7.63
C PHE A 99 5.56 2.78 -8.16
N ALA A 100 5.56 3.18 -9.44
CA ALA A 100 4.55 4.09 -9.98
C ALA A 100 3.11 3.55 -9.90
N SER A 101 2.96 2.22 -9.94
CA SER A 101 1.67 1.54 -9.79
C SER A 101 1.15 1.51 -8.34
N VAL A 102 1.97 1.89 -7.35
CA VAL A 102 1.56 1.98 -5.95
C VAL A 102 0.82 3.30 -5.73
N LYS A 103 -0.49 3.20 -5.46
CA LYS A 103 -1.32 4.37 -5.14
C LYS A 103 -0.72 5.17 -3.98
N GLY A 104 -0.73 6.50 -4.09
CA GLY A 104 -0.16 7.39 -3.09
C GLY A 104 1.36 7.56 -3.17
N MET A 105 2.07 6.85 -4.06
CA MET A 105 3.54 6.96 -4.20
C MET A 105 3.98 8.27 -4.86
N ASN A 106 3.43 8.55 -6.05
CA ASN A 106 3.75 9.74 -6.85
C ASN A 106 2.73 10.85 -6.67
N GLU A 107 1.45 10.48 -6.60
CA GLU A 107 0.33 11.40 -6.48
C GLU A 107 -0.65 10.93 -5.39
N PRO A 108 -1.35 11.85 -4.70
CA PRO A 108 -2.41 11.50 -3.77
C PRO A 108 -3.50 10.66 -4.46
N ALA A 109 -4.04 9.69 -3.74
CA ALA A 109 -5.11 8.82 -4.22
C ALA A 109 -6.41 9.10 -3.46
N ASP A 110 -7.53 9.10 -4.17
CA ASP A 110 -8.85 9.27 -3.58
C ASP A 110 -9.25 8.08 -2.72
N SER A 111 -10.02 8.38 -1.67
CA SER A 111 -10.62 7.41 -0.77
C SER A 111 -11.85 7.99 -0.08
N ALA A 112 -12.64 7.11 0.52
CA ALA A 112 -13.77 7.50 1.35
C ALA A 112 -13.86 6.59 2.58
N MET A 113 -14.29 7.14 3.70
CA MET A 113 -14.54 6.36 4.92
C MET A 113 -15.80 6.83 5.63
N ASN A 114 -16.45 5.92 6.35
CA ASN A 114 -17.54 6.26 7.23
C ASN A 114 -16.99 6.43 8.64
N LEU A 115 -17.30 7.58 9.25
CA LEU A 115 -16.96 7.89 10.63
C LEU A 115 -18.21 7.82 11.50
N VAL A 116 -18.10 7.19 12.66
CA VAL A 116 -19.16 7.11 13.67
C VAL A 116 -18.80 8.04 14.83
N LYS A 117 -19.78 8.84 15.27
CA LYS A 117 -19.61 9.67 16.47
C LYS A 117 -19.62 8.78 17.70
N THR A 118 -18.60 8.94 18.52
CA THR A 118 -18.43 8.33 19.83
C THR A 118 -18.38 9.44 20.89
N SER A 119 -18.34 9.07 22.18
CA SER A 119 -18.12 10.04 23.27
C SER A 119 -16.79 10.78 23.14
N ASN A 120 -15.80 10.18 22.47
CA ASN A 120 -14.43 10.67 22.36
C ASN A 120 -14.12 11.26 20.97
N GLY A 121 -15.15 11.67 20.23
CA GLY A 121 -15.02 12.20 18.87
C GLY A 121 -15.40 11.20 17.79
N TRP A 122 -14.80 11.27 16.61
CA TRP A 122 -15.13 10.45 15.46
C TRP A 122 -14.18 9.25 15.32
N LYS A 123 -14.73 8.07 15.01
CA LYS A 123 -13.96 6.86 14.79
C LYS A 123 -14.32 6.25 13.43
N ALA A 124 -13.33 5.78 12.68
CA ALA A 124 -13.57 4.99 11.47
C ALA A 124 -14.30 3.69 11.82
N ASN A 125 -15.34 3.38 11.05
CA ASN A 125 -16.13 2.15 11.15
C ASN A 125 -15.47 0.99 10.40
#